data_AF-A0A1R4F1N9-F1
#
_entry.id   AF-A0A1R4F1N9-F1
#
_cell.length_a   1.000
_cell.length_b   1.000
_cell.length_c   1.000
_cell.angle_alpha   90.00
_cell.angle_beta   90.00
_cell.angle_gamma   90.00
#
_symmetry.space_group_name_H-M   'P 1'
#
loop_
_entity.id
_entity.type
_entity.pdbx_description
1 polymer ?
#
loop_
_entity_poly.entity_id
_entity_poly.type
_entity_poly.pdbx_seq_one_letter_code
_entity_poly.pdbx_strand_id
1 'polypeptide(L)'
;MSLKNEITHDPKAAAWSALSAFRATFPAPTAENRAIEARLEADLTALREADGSLFEDRADELIRWADKNEALAEQYPSAAKDYRHTASLFRAEAAELRRKAIVVRAATFGMAA
;
A
#
# COMPACT_ATOMS: atom_id res chain seq x y z
N MET A 1 -6.20 10.29 -37.77
CA MET A 1 -7.01 10.00 -36.56
C MET A 1 -6.15 10.28 -35.35
N SER A 2 -6.60 11.13 -34.43
CA SER A 2 -5.80 11.62 -33.31
C SER A 2 -5.75 10.57 -32.19
N LEU A 3 -4.55 10.16 -31.77
CA LEU A 3 -4.23 9.24 -30.66
C LEU A 3 -4.65 9.76 -29.26
N LYS A 4 -5.59 10.71 -29.18
CA LYS A 4 -5.97 11.39 -27.94
C LYS A 4 -7.07 10.68 -27.13
N ASN A 5 -7.44 9.47 -27.53
CA ASN A 5 -8.48 8.66 -26.88
C ASN A 5 -7.93 7.39 -26.20
N GLU A 6 -6.65 7.34 -25.86
CA GLU A 6 -6.24 6.52 -24.74
C GLU A 6 -6.71 7.23 -23.47
N ILE A 7 -7.98 7.00 -23.13
CA ILE A 7 -8.39 6.99 -21.74
C ILE A 7 -7.38 6.06 -21.08
N THR A 8 -6.44 6.62 -20.32
CA THR A 8 -5.54 5.88 -19.45
C THR A 8 -6.43 5.07 -18.54
N HIS A 9 -6.70 3.83 -18.96
CA HIS A 9 -7.52 2.90 -18.20
C HIS A 9 -6.68 2.54 -17.00
N ASP A 10 -6.95 3.19 -15.86
CA ASP A 10 -6.26 2.89 -14.60
C ASP A 10 -6.98 1.69 -13.96
N PRO A 11 -6.45 0.46 -14.12
CA PRO A 11 -7.10 -0.74 -13.61
C PRO A 11 -7.24 -0.71 -12.08
N LYS A 12 -6.37 0.02 -11.38
CA LYS A 12 -6.43 0.16 -9.93
C LYS A 12 -7.57 1.08 -9.50
N ALA A 13 -7.75 2.21 -10.20
CA ALA A 13 -8.89 3.09 -9.94
C ALA A 13 -10.23 2.37 -10.19
N ALA A 14 -10.30 1.54 -11.24
CA ALA A 14 -11.47 0.71 -11.53
C ALA A 14 -11.72 -0.34 -10.44
N ALA A 15 -10.69 -1.08 -10.01
CA ALA A 15 -10.79 -2.08 -8.94
C ALA A 15 -11.21 -1.45 -7.60
N TRP A 16 -10.67 -0.29 -7.25
CA TRP A 16 -11.08 0.44 -6.05
C TRP A 16 -12.54 0.89 -6.14
N SER A 17 -12.95 1.47 -7.29
CA SER A 17 -14.34 1.86 -7.51
C SER A 17 -15.31 0.69 -7.41
N ALA A 18 -14.93 -0.50 -7.92
CA ALA A 18 -15.74 -1.71 -7.83
C ALA A 18 -15.91 -2.18 -6.37
N LEU A 19 -14.82 -2.21 -5.59
CA LEU A 19 -14.87 -2.56 -4.17
C LEU A 19 -15.72 -1.56 -3.36
N SER A 20 -15.56 -0.26 -3.62
CA SER A 20 -16.35 0.79 -2.96
C SER A 20 -17.84 0.68 -3.30
N ALA A 21 -18.18 0.46 -4.57
CA ALA A 21 -19.56 0.27 -5.00
C ALA A 21 -20.18 -1.00 -4.39
N PHE A 22 -19.41 -2.08 -4.30
CA PHE A 22 -19.83 -3.32 -3.65
C PHE A 22 -20.19 -3.08 -2.17
N ARG A 23 -19.29 -2.46 -1.40
CA ARG A 23 -19.52 -2.13 0.03
C ARG A 23 -20.73 -1.21 0.25
N ALA A 24 -20.94 -0.25 -0.64
CA ALA A 24 -22.09 0.66 -0.56
C ALA A 24 -23.43 -0.06 -0.85
N THR A 25 -23.41 -1.04 -1.74
CA THR A 25 -24.61 -1.79 -2.17
C THR A 25 -24.94 -2.93 -1.20
N PHE A 26 -23.91 -3.57 -0.63
CA PHE A 26 -24.03 -4.74 0.23
C PHE A 26 -23.45 -4.51 1.63
N PRO A 27 -24.05 -3.63 2.45
CA PRO A 27 -23.56 -3.34 3.80
C PRO A 27 -23.74 -4.50 4.80
N ALA A 28 -24.55 -5.51 4.46
CA ALA A 28 -24.83 -6.65 5.32
C ALA A 28 -23.93 -7.86 4.98
N PRO A 29 -23.22 -8.44 5.97
CA PRO A 29 -22.26 -9.51 5.75
C PRO A 29 -22.95 -10.87 5.65
N THR A 30 -23.45 -11.23 4.47
CA THR A 30 -23.72 -12.64 4.15
C THR A 30 -22.39 -13.37 3.90
N ALA A 31 -22.38 -14.71 3.98
CA ALA A 31 -21.19 -15.49 3.64
C ALA A 31 -20.75 -15.25 2.17
N GLU A 32 -21.72 -15.14 1.27
CA GLU A 32 -21.49 -14.86 -0.15
C GLU A 32 -20.92 -13.45 -0.36
N ASN A 33 -21.49 -12.42 0.30
CA ASN A 33 -20.99 -11.06 0.17
C ASN A 33 -19.56 -10.93 0.68
N ARG A 34 -19.21 -11.62 1.78
CA ARG A 34 -17.83 -11.66 2.30
C ARG A 34 -16.86 -12.33 1.33
N ALA A 35 -17.28 -13.38 0.64
CA ALA A 35 -16.44 -14.05 -0.35
C ALA A 35 -16.18 -13.16 -1.58
N ILE A 36 -17.19 -12.43 -2.05
CA ILE A 36 -17.06 -11.49 -3.16
C ILE A 36 -16.17 -10.29 -2.75
N GLU A 37 -16.39 -9.72 -1.57
CA GLU A 37 -15.56 -8.64 -1.05
C GLU A 37 -14.08 -9.04 -0.94
N ALA A 38 -13.80 -10.22 -0.37
CA ALA A 38 -12.44 -10.74 -0.24
C ALA A 38 -11.77 -10.95 -1.61
N ARG A 39 -12.52 -11.36 -2.64
CA ARG A 39 -11.99 -11.45 -4.01
C ARG A 39 -11.62 -10.07 -4.55
N LEU A 40 -12.51 -9.08 -4.42
CA LEU A 40 -12.25 -7.71 -4.90
C LEU A 40 -11.05 -7.07 -4.18
N GLU A 41 -10.89 -7.34 -2.88
CA GLU A 41 -9.72 -6.91 -2.10
C GLU A 41 -8.43 -7.59 -2.57
N ALA A 42 -8.48 -8.89 -2.88
CA ALA A 42 -7.34 -9.62 -3.41
C ALA A 42 -6.93 -9.09 -4.80
N ASP A 43 -7.90 -8.81 -5.68
CA ASP A 43 -7.64 -8.26 -7.02
C ASP A 43 -7.01 -6.87 -6.93
N LEU A 44 -7.53 -5.98 -6.06
CA LEU A 44 -6.93 -4.66 -5.83
C LEU A 44 -5.53 -4.77 -5.23
N THR A 45 -5.31 -5.73 -4.33
CA THR A 45 -3.99 -5.99 -3.73
C THR A 45 -3.00 -6.46 -4.77
N ALA A 46 -3.38 -7.42 -5.63
CA ALA A 46 -2.54 -7.91 -6.72
C ALA A 46 -2.15 -6.80 -7.70
N LEU A 47 -3.06 -5.87 -8.01
CA LEU A 47 -2.75 -4.71 -8.85
C LEU A 47 -1.75 -3.76 -8.19
N ARG A 48 -1.87 -3.52 -6.87
CA ARG A 48 -0.94 -2.68 -6.09
C ARG A 48 0.42 -3.35 -5.88
N GLU A 49 0.46 -4.69 -5.82
CA GLU A 49 1.71 -5.44 -5.82
C GLU A 49 2.40 -5.34 -7.17
N ALA A 50 1.65 -5.44 -8.27
CA ALA A 50 2.19 -5.42 -9.62
C ALA A 50 2.80 -4.06 -9.99
N ASP A 51 2.27 -2.93 -9.54
CA ASP A 51 2.82 -1.60 -9.83
C ASP A 51 3.78 -1.05 -8.75
N GLY A 52 3.96 -1.84 -7.69
CA GLY A 52 4.79 -1.54 -6.53
C GLY A 52 4.17 -0.59 -5.51
N SER A 53 2.94 -0.10 -5.71
CA SER A 53 2.31 0.86 -4.79
C SER A 53 1.98 0.25 -3.43
N LEU A 54 1.77 -1.07 -3.34
CA LEU A 54 1.59 -1.74 -2.04
C LEU A 54 2.82 -1.56 -1.14
N PHE A 55 4.03 -1.67 -1.72
CA PHE A 55 5.27 -1.48 -0.98
C PHE A 55 5.45 -0.02 -0.53
N GLU A 56 5.02 0.95 -1.35
CA GLU A 56 5.02 2.38 -0.98
C GLU A 56 4.09 2.66 0.20
N ASP A 57 2.84 2.16 0.13
CA ASP A 57 1.85 2.35 1.20
C ASP A 57 2.32 1.73 2.52
N ARG A 58 2.96 0.55 2.46
CA ARG A 58 3.54 -0.11 3.64
C ARG A 58 4.76 0.63 4.18
N ALA A 59 5.60 1.19 3.32
CA ALA A 59 6.71 2.03 3.74
C ALA A 59 6.22 3.27 4.50
N ASP A 60 5.17 3.93 4.02
CA ASP A 60 4.60 5.11 4.68
C ASP A 60 3.95 4.76 6.03
N GLU A 61 3.35 3.57 6.16
CA GLU A 61 2.88 3.05 7.44
C GLU A 61 4.03 2.85 8.45
N LEU A 62 5.14 2.25 8.01
CA LEU A 62 6.33 2.07 8.85
C LEU A 62 6.92 3.41 9.29
N ILE A 63 6.95 4.42 8.42
CA ILE A 63 7.37 5.77 8.80
C ILE A 63 6.46 6.35 9.89
N ARG A 64 5.13 6.21 9.76
CA ARG A 64 4.19 6.64 10.82
C ARG A 64 4.44 5.91 12.14
N TRP A 65 4.79 4.62 12.11
CA TRP A 65 5.16 3.89 13.33
C TRP A 65 6.51 4.33 13.89
N ALA A 66 7.49 4.65 13.04
CA ALA A 66 8.77 5.19 13.48
C ALA A 66 8.58 6.51 14.23
N ASP A 67 7.77 7.41 13.69
CA ASP A 67 7.51 8.72 14.32
C ASP A 67 6.73 8.59 15.63
N LYS A 68 5.79 7.63 15.71
CA LYS A 68 5.15 7.27 16.98
C LYS A 68 6.16 6.76 18.01
N ASN A 69 7.13 5.95 17.59
CA ASN A 69 8.17 5.45 18.49
C ASN A 69 9.11 6.57 18.96
N GLU A 70 9.47 7.54 18.10
CA GLU A 70 10.21 8.71 18.55
C GLU A 70 9.44 9.51 19.61
N ALA A 71 8.15 9.73 19.39
CA ALA A 71 7.30 10.41 20.37
C ALA A 71 7.22 9.62 21.71
N LEU A 72 7.16 8.29 21.65
CA LEU A 72 7.22 7.45 22.86
C LEU A 72 8.59 7.55 23.54
N ALA A 73 9.69 7.66 22.80
CA ALA A 73 11.02 7.83 23.37
C ALA A 73 11.14 9.15 24.16
N GLU A 74 10.47 10.21 23.72
CA GLU A 74 10.39 11.49 24.44
C GLU A 74 9.55 11.37 25.71
N GLN A 75 8.42 10.65 25.65
CA GLN A 75 7.51 10.45 26.78
C GLN A 75 8.10 9.51 27.85
N TYR A 76 8.93 8.56 27.44
CA TYR A 76 9.50 7.53 28.33
C TYR A 76 11.04 7.51 28.28
N PRO A 77 11.73 8.48 28.94
CA PRO A 77 13.19 8.59 28.89
C PRO A 77 13.94 7.32 29.32
N SER A 78 13.37 6.53 30.24
CA SER A 78 13.94 5.26 30.71
C SER A 78 13.97 4.17 29.63
N ALA A 79 13.06 4.22 28.67
CA ALA A 79 12.96 3.28 27.54
C ALA A 79 13.30 3.93 26.19
N ALA A 80 13.77 5.18 26.19
CA ALA A 80 13.98 5.97 24.98
C ALA A 80 14.92 5.30 23.97
N LYS A 81 15.93 4.58 24.45
CA LYS A 81 16.88 3.84 23.61
C LYS A 81 16.16 2.76 22.77
N ASP A 82 15.24 2.02 23.38
CA ASP A 82 14.55 0.90 22.73
C ASP A 82 13.53 1.40 21.71
N TYR A 83 12.80 2.47 22.06
CA TYR A 83 11.88 3.11 21.14
C TYR A 83 12.60 3.73 19.94
N ARG A 84 13.72 4.45 20.15
CA ARG A 84 14.54 4.97 19.04
C ARG A 84 15.14 3.86 18.18
N HIS A 85 15.55 2.75 18.79
CA HIS A 85 16.04 1.60 18.04
C HIS A 85 14.94 1.02 17.15
N THR A 86 13.74 0.83 17.70
CA THR A 86 12.57 0.37 16.95
C THR A 86 12.20 1.32 15.82
N ALA A 87 12.23 2.64 16.07
CA ALA A 87 12.01 3.65 15.03
C ALA A 87 13.03 3.55 13.89
N SER A 88 14.31 3.32 14.21
CA SER A 88 15.36 3.10 13.22
C SER A 88 15.11 1.86 12.36
N LEU A 89 14.68 0.75 12.97
CA LEU A 89 14.33 -0.48 12.23
C LEU A 89 13.19 -0.25 11.24
N PHE A 90 12.12 0.43 11.65
CA PHE A 90 11.01 0.76 10.76
C PHE A 90 11.44 1.66 9.60
N ARG A 91 12.31 2.65 9.83
CA ARG A 91 12.84 3.50 8.76
C ARG A 91 13.71 2.72 7.78
N ALA A 92 14.54 1.80 8.26
CA ALA A 92 15.36 0.95 7.41
C ALA A 92 14.47 0.03 6.54
N GLU A 93 13.46 -0.60 7.12
CA GLU A 93 12.52 -1.45 6.39
C GLU A 93 11.71 -0.64 5.35
N ALA A 94 11.24 0.57 5.71
CA ALA A 94 10.57 1.46 4.78
C ALA A 94 11.45 1.83 3.57
N ALA A 95 12.74 2.08 3.79
CA ALA A 95 13.68 2.34 2.71
C ALA A 95 13.86 1.14 1.77
N GLU A 96 13.94 -0.08 2.32
CA GLU A 96 14.02 -1.31 1.52
C GLU A 96 12.73 -1.54 0.71
N LEU A 97 11.56 -1.29 1.30
CA LEU A 97 10.27 -1.39 0.59
C LEU A 97 10.18 -0.38 -0.57
N ARG A 98 10.65 0.85 -0.38
CA ARG A 98 10.71 1.84 -1.47
C ARG A 98 11.63 1.40 -2.61
N ARG A 99 12.77 0.78 -2.30
CA ARG A 99 13.64 0.19 -3.34
C ARG A 99 12.94 -0.93 -4.09
N LYS A 100 12.24 -1.83 -3.38
CA LYS A 100 11.43 -2.89 -4.01
C LYS A 100 10.34 -2.30 -4.92
N ALA A 101 9.64 -1.26 -4.48
CA ALA A 101 8.65 -0.57 -5.30
C ALA A 101 9.23 -0.07 -6.63
N ILE A 102 10.42 0.54 -6.60
CA ILE A 102 11.11 1.02 -7.81
C ILE A 102 11.44 -0.15 -8.75
N VAL A 103 11.99 -1.25 -8.22
CA VAL A 103 12.34 -2.44 -9.02
C VAL A 103 11.11 -3.04 -9.68
N VAL A 104 10.02 -3.21 -8.91
CA VAL A 104 8.76 -3.74 -9.41
C VAL A 104 8.19 -2.82 -10.49
N ARG A 105 8.15 -1.51 -10.25
CA ARG A 105 7.68 -0.54 -11.24
C ARG A 105 8.51 -0.58 -12.53
N ALA A 106 9.83 -0.67 -12.42
CA ALA A 106 10.71 -0.77 -13.60
C ALA A 106 10.44 -2.05 -14.40
N ALA A 107 10.24 -3.19 -13.73
CA ALA A 107 9.89 -4.46 -14.36
C ALA A 107 8.50 -4.42 -15.04
N THR A 108 7.52 -3.81 -14.38
CA THR A 108 6.13 -3.74 -14.86
C THR A 108 5.95 -2.81 -16.06
N PHE A 109 6.67 -1.68 -16.11
CA PHE A 109 6.54 -0.70 -17.20
C PHE A 109 7.62 -0.81 -18.28
N GLY A 110 8.44 -1.88 -18.28
CA GLY A 110 9.39 -2.14 -19.35
C GLY A 110 10.52 -1.13 -19.45
N MET A 111 10.88 -0.45 -18.36
CA MET A 111 12.14 0.30 -18.30
C MET A 111 13.28 -0.68 -18.03
N ALA A 112 13.55 -1.56 -19.00
CA ALA A 112 14.81 -2.28 -19.06
C ALA A 112 15.91 -1.22 -19.26
N ALA A 113 16.85 -1.19 -18.31
CA ALA A 113 18.07 -0.39 -18.40
C ALA A 113 18.92 -0.81 -19.62
#